data_AF-A0A4U8T4G7-F1
#
_entry.id   AF-A0A4U8T4G7-F1
#
_cell.length_a   1.000
_cell.length_b   1.000
_cell.length_c   1.000
_cell.angle_alpha   90.00
_cell.angle_beta   90.00
_cell.angle_gamma   90.00
#
_symmetry.space_group_name_H-M   'P 1'
#
loop_
_entity.id
_entity.type
_entity.pdbx_description
1 polymer ?
#
loop_
_entity_poly.entity_id
_entity_poly.type
_entity_poly.pdbx_seq_one_letter_code
_entity_poly.pdbx_strand_id
1 'polypeptide(L)'
;MTAKKTNDKAIIGGILIVLAPIIFLYGIIAFEIAVNISYKNNTNIELVLFVIEHQTLLSTLFIVALVFCVAFGVVYSQATNQMPWFLLPVILIALSLDVFAYKTPYIKLQEQENRIIQDLIDQGKITEESLKAGFFEEYIKLPAELAVCFDKEFKGELCGILFDKLLAEERIKIEARNETRKTAQATKEKQENKLMENYNQILQQTK
;
A
#
# COMPACT_ATOMS: atom_id res chain seq x y z
N MET A 1 -14.26 38.65 43.11
CA MET A 1 -14.74 37.65 42.12
C MET A 1 -14.11 37.98 40.76
N THR A 2 -13.02 37.33 40.40
CA THR A 2 -12.40 37.49 39.08
C THR A 2 -13.06 36.51 38.11
N ALA A 3 -13.87 37.04 37.19
CA ALA A 3 -14.43 36.26 36.09
C ALA A 3 -13.27 35.66 35.28
N LYS A 4 -13.19 34.32 35.24
CA LYS A 4 -12.24 33.59 34.42
C LYS A 4 -12.61 33.89 32.96
N LYS A 5 -11.83 34.76 32.32
CA LYS A 5 -11.99 35.10 30.89
C LYS A 5 -11.59 33.87 30.08
N THR A 6 -12.53 32.97 29.85
CA THR A 6 -12.37 31.83 28.94
C THR A 6 -12.07 32.37 27.56
N ASN A 7 -10.94 31.96 27.01
CA ASN A 7 -10.47 32.41 25.71
C ASN A 7 -11.25 31.63 24.65
N ASP A 8 -12.28 32.22 24.05
CA ASP A 8 -13.20 31.53 23.13
C ASP A 8 -12.49 30.78 21.99
N LYS A 9 -11.32 31.28 21.56
CA LYS A 9 -10.45 30.61 20.57
C LYS A 9 -9.90 29.26 21.06
N ALA A 10 -9.61 29.13 22.34
CA ALA A 10 -9.13 27.88 22.94
C ALA A 10 -10.26 26.85 23.08
N ILE A 11 -11.49 27.29 23.32
CA ILE A 11 -12.68 26.43 23.37
C ILE A 11 -13.03 25.92 21.96
N ILE A 12 -13.07 26.82 20.98
CA ILE A 12 -13.32 26.47 19.57
C ILE A 12 -12.21 25.56 19.03
N GLY A 13 -10.95 25.86 19.35
CA GLY A 13 -9.81 25.00 18.99
C GLY A 13 -9.90 23.62 19.62
N GLY A 14 -10.30 23.52 20.90
CA GLY A 14 -10.54 22.25 21.57
C GLY A 14 -11.65 21.43 20.92
N ILE A 15 -12.78 22.04 20.56
CA ILE A 15 -13.90 21.36 19.90
C ILE A 15 -13.50 20.84 18.51
N LEU A 16 -12.74 21.62 17.73
CA LEU A 16 -12.25 21.21 16.41
C LEU A 16 -11.27 20.04 16.47
N ILE A 17 -10.35 20.04 17.44
CA ILE A 17 -9.38 18.95 17.66
C ILE A 17 -10.10 17.63 17.99
N VAL A 18 -11.28 17.73 18.60
CA VAL A 18 -12.09 16.59 19.02
C VAL A 18 -12.97 16.04 17.91
N LEU A 19 -13.59 16.91 17.12
CA LEU A 19 -14.45 16.50 16.01
C LEU A 19 -13.65 15.88 14.86
N ALA A 20 -12.42 16.33 14.63
CA ALA A 20 -11.56 15.83 13.56
C ALA A 20 -11.35 14.30 13.57
N PRO A 21 -10.89 13.65 14.67
CA PRO A 21 -10.69 12.20 14.69
C PRO A 21 -12.00 11.41 14.59
N ILE A 22 -13.11 11.95 15.11
CA ILE A 22 -14.43 11.31 15.00
C ILE A 22 -14.91 11.32 13.54
N ILE A 23 -14.87 12.49 12.88
CA ILE A 23 -15.22 12.63 11.47
C ILE A 23 -14.32 11.74 10.60
N PHE A 24 -13.03 11.69 10.92
CA PHE A 24 -12.08 10.84 10.20
C PHE A 24 -12.41 9.35 10.34
N LEU A 25 -12.77 8.86 11.53
CA LEU A 25 -13.21 7.47 11.72
C LEU A 25 -14.49 7.16 10.93
N TYR A 26 -15.48 8.05 10.96
CA TYR A 26 -16.69 7.89 10.12
C TYR A 26 -16.36 7.86 8.63
N GLY A 27 -15.41 8.69 8.20
CA GLY A 27 -14.89 8.69 6.84
C GLY A 27 -14.27 7.34 6.46
N ILE A 28 -13.44 6.76 7.34
CA ILE A 28 -12.84 5.43 7.11
C ILE A 28 -13.93 4.34 7.01
N ILE A 29 -14.89 4.34 7.92
CA ILE A 29 -15.99 3.35 7.92
C ILE A 29 -16.81 3.45 6.62
N ALA A 30 -17.19 4.66 6.22
CA ALA A 30 -17.94 4.87 4.98
C ALA A 30 -17.13 4.48 3.74
N PHE A 31 -15.84 4.80 3.74
CA PHE A 31 -14.92 4.41 2.68
C PHE A 31 -14.77 2.89 2.58
N GLU A 32 -14.63 2.18 3.70
CA GLU A 32 -14.54 0.72 3.74
C GLU A 32 -15.80 0.06 3.17
N ILE A 33 -16.99 0.53 3.56
CA ILE A 33 -18.26 0.05 3.02
C ILE A 33 -18.29 0.23 1.49
N ALA A 34 -17.88 1.40 1.00
CA ALA A 34 -17.83 1.68 -0.43
C ALA A 34 -16.85 0.74 -1.17
N VAL A 35 -15.68 0.48 -0.58
CA VAL A 35 -14.68 -0.44 -1.14
C VAL A 35 -15.20 -1.87 -1.14
N ASN A 36 -15.84 -2.33 -0.07
CA ASN A 36 -16.36 -3.70 0.02
C ASN A 36 -17.50 -3.95 -0.98
N ILE A 37 -18.40 -2.98 -1.15
CA ILE A 37 -19.43 -3.02 -2.20
C ILE A 37 -18.77 -3.08 -3.59
N SER A 38 -17.77 -2.23 -3.80
CA SER A 38 -16.99 -2.18 -5.05
C SER A 38 -16.31 -3.51 -5.35
N TYR A 39 -15.71 -4.13 -4.32
CA TYR A 39 -15.05 -5.43 -4.40
C TYR A 39 -16.02 -6.57 -4.71
N LYS A 40 -17.20 -6.59 -4.08
CA LYS A 40 -18.23 -7.63 -4.31
C LYS A 40 -18.87 -7.52 -5.68
N ASN A 41 -19.13 -6.29 -6.13
CA ASN A 41 -19.84 -6.03 -7.38
C ASN A 41 -18.91 -5.87 -8.59
N ASN A 42 -17.59 -6.00 -8.42
CA ASN A 42 -16.57 -5.78 -9.46
C ASN A 42 -16.65 -4.37 -10.10
N THR A 43 -16.99 -3.36 -9.31
CA THR A 43 -17.07 -1.95 -9.72
C THR A 43 -15.97 -1.13 -9.06
N ASN A 44 -15.65 0.07 -9.58
CA ASN A 44 -14.65 0.99 -8.99
C ASN A 44 -13.33 0.30 -8.62
N ILE A 45 -12.73 -0.37 -9.59
CA ILE A 45 -11.57 -1.26 -9.41
C ILE A 45 -10.34 -0.50 -8.92
N GLU A 46 -10.16 0.74 -9.36
CA GLU A 46 -9.08 1.62 -8.91
C GLU A 46 -9.14 1.87 -7.40
N LEU A 47 -10.35 1.99 -6.85
CA LEU A 47 -10.57 2.15 -5.41
C LEU A 47 -10.14 0.90 -4.64
N VAL A 48 -10.49 -0.28 -5.16
CA VAL A 48 -10.10 -1.59 -4.59
C VAL A 48 -8.58 -1.76 -4.62
N LEU A 49 -7.96 -1.51 -5.78
CA LEU A 49 -6.51 -1.60 -5.94
C LEU A 49 -5.78 -0.64 -5.00
N PHE A 50 -6.26 0.59 -4.90
CA PHE A 50 -5.71 1.59 -4.00
C PHE A 50 -5.69 1.09 -2.54
N VAL A 51 -6.79 0.47 -2.08
CA VAL A 51 -6.88 -0.07 -0.73
C VAL A 51 -5.93 -1.24 -0.49
N ILE A 52 -5.76 -2.13 -1.47
CA ILE A 52 -4.85 -3.27 -1.34
C ILE A 52 -3.40 -2.81 -1.35
N GLU A 53 -3.05 -1.86 -2.21
CA GLU A 53 -1.69 -1.31 -2.30
C GLU A 53 -1.31 -0.54 -1.02
N HIS A 54 -2.24 0.25 -0.49
CA HIS A 54 -2.03 1.12 0.67
C HIS A 54 -2.58 0.54 1.98
N GLN A 55 -2.87 -0.76 2.04
CA GLN A 55 -3.51 -1.42 3.18
C GLN A 55 -2.79 -1.10 4.49
N THR A 56 -1.45 -1.21 4.52
CA THR A 56 -0.65 -0.92 5.73
C THR A 56 -0.78 0.54 6.19
N LEU A 57 -0.79 1.48 5.24
CA LEU A 57 -0.93 2.91 5.55
C LEU A 57 -2.32 3.21 6.09
N LEU A 58 -3.37 2.68 5.44
CA LEU A 58 -4.75 2.85 5.85
C LEU A 58 -5.01 2.24 7.24
N SER A 59 -4.51 1.02 7.49
CA SER A 59 -4.58 0.39 8.82
C SER A 59 -3.87 1.21 9.89
N THR A 60 -2.68 1.76 9.56
CA THR A 60 -1.93 2.60 10.51
C THR A 60 -2.70 3.87 10.84
N LEU A 61 -3.24 4.57 9.84
CA LEU A 61 -4.05 5.77 10.05
C LEU A 61 -5.31 5.50 10.89
N PHE A 62 -5.95 4.35 10.65
CA PHE A 62 -7.11 3.93 11.43
C PHE A 62 -6.76 3.69 12.91
N ILE A 63 -5.68 2.95 13.18
CA ILE A 63 -5.21 2.69 14.55
C ILE A 63 -4.86 4.01 15.26
N VAL A 64 -4.16 4.92 14.57
CA VAL A 64 -3.83 6.24 15.11
C VAL A 64 -5.10 7.01 15.48
N ALA A 65 -6.10 7.04 14.59
CA ALA A 65 -7.37 7.71 14.85
C ALA A 65 -8.14 7.10 16.04
N LEU A 66 -8.10 5.78 16.19
CA LEU A 66 -8.66 5.08 17.35
C LEU A 66 -7.98 5.48 18.65
N VAL A 67 -6.64 5.50 18.67
CA VAL A 67 -5.87 5.94 19.85
C VAL A 67 -6.21 7.37 20.24
N PHE A 68 -6.35 8.28 19.26
CA PHE A 68 -6.80 9.65 19.51
C PHE A 68 -8.21 9.71 20.10
N CYS A 69 -9.15 8.88 19.63
CA CYS A 69 -10.50 8.84 20.19
C CYS A 69 -10.53 8.32 21.62
N VAL A 70 -9.73 7.30 21.95
CA VAL A 70 -9.61 6.79 23.33
C VAL A 70 -8.99 7.85 24.24
N ALA A 71 -7.88 8.45 23.82
CA ALA A 71 -7.21 9.52 24.57
C ALA A 71 -8.17 10.69 24.83
N PHE A 72 -8.95 11.07 23.82
CA PHE A 72 -9.97 12.09 23.97
C PHE A 72 -11.08 11.66 24.95
N GLY A 73 -11.57 10.43 24.87
CA GLY A 73 -12.57 9.91 25.81
C GLY A 73 -12.11 9.99 27.27
N VAL A 74 -10.83 9.71 27.52
CA VAL A 74 -10.21 9.85 28.85
C VAL A 74 -10.19 11.31 29.30
N VAL A 75 -9.74 12.23 28.44
CA VAL A 75 -9.71 13.67 28.76
C VAL A 75 -11.11 14.23 29.01
N TYR A 76 -12.09 13.84 28.20
CA TYR A 76 -13.50 14.22 28.37
C TYR A 76 -14.04 13.74 29.72
N SER A 77 -13.78 12.48 30.08
CA SER A 77 -14.24 11.90 31.34
C SER A 77 -13.61 12.62 32.54
N GLN A 78 -12.33 12.99 32.47
CA GLN A 78 -11.66 13.76 33.53
C GLN A 78 -12.18 15.19 33.65
N ALA A 79 -12.53 15.83 32.52
CA ALA A 79 -13.00 17.22 32.51
C ALA A 79 -14.47 17.35 32.94
N THR A 80 -15.31 16.36 32.64
CA THR A 80 -16.77 16.43 32.84
C THR A 80 -17.30 15.54 33.95
N ASN A 81 -16.48 14.61 34.47
CA ASN A 81 -16.91 13.49 35.33
C ASN A 81 -18.03 12.64 34.71
N GLN A 82 -18.22 12.72 33.38
CA GLN A 82 -19.21 11.94 32.64
C GLN A 82 -18.51 10.99 31.68
N MET A 83 -19.04 9.78 31.57
CA MET A 83 -18.53 8.80 30.61
C MET A 83 -18.94 9.23 29.18
N PRO A 84 -18.02 9.22 28.20
CA PRO A 84 -18.30 9.68 26.83
C PRO A 84 -19.05 8.60 26.03
N TRP A 85 -20.33 8.38 26.38
CA TRP A 85 -21.17 7.35 25.74
C TRP A 85 -21.28 7.49 24.22
N PHE A 86 -21.13 8.71 23.68
CA PHE A 86 -21.14 8.97 22.24
C PHE A 86 -19.94 8.36 21.49
N LEU A 87 -18.82 8.06 22.17
CA LEU A 87 -17.65 7.40 21.58
C LEU A 87 -17.79 5.87 21.58
N LEU A 88 -18.59 5.31 22.48
CA LEU A 88 -18.76 3.87 22.64
C LEU A 88 -19.20 3.16 21.33
N PRO A 89 -20.24 3.61 20.60
CA PRO A 89 -20.63 2.96 19.36
C PRO A 89 -19.56 3.07 18.27
N VAL A 90 -18.82 4.18 18.22
CA VAL A 90 -17.73 4.37 17.25
C VAL A 90 -16.59 3.38 17.52
N ILE A 91 -16.21 3.20 18.79
CA ILE A 91 -15.17 2.25 19.19
C ILE A 91 -15.63 0.80 18.95
N LEU A 92 -16.89 0.47 19.27
CA LEU A 92 -17.44 -0.87 19.04
C LEU A 92 -17.49 -1.21 17.56
N ILE A 93 -17.96 -0.29 16.70
CA ILE A 93 -17.98 -0.49 15.25
C ILE A 93 -16.54 -0.63 14.74
N ALA A 94 -15.65 0.25 15.16
CA ALA A 94 -14.25 0.23 14.77
C ALA A 94 -13.50 -1.06 15.17
N LEU A 95 -13.84 -1.66 16.32
CA LEU A 95 -13.27 -2.94 16.77
C LEU A 95 -13.95 -4.16 16.12
N SER A 96 -15.20 -4.02 15.68
CA SER A 96 -15.95 -5.08 15.00
C SER A 96 -15.64 -5.18 13.51
N LEU A 97 -15.14 -4.09 12.92
CA LEU A 97 -14.70 -4.06 11.54
C LEU A 97 -13.31 -4.68 11.49
N ASP A 98 -13.19 -5.73 10.70
CA ASP A 98 -11.90 -6.29 10.32
C ASP A 98 -11.37 -5.38 9.19
N VAL A 99 -10.87 -4.20 9.60
CA VAL A 99 -10.92 -2.94 8.85
C VAL A 99 -10.34 -3.01 7.45
N PHE A 100 -9.49 -3.99 7.17
CA PHE A 100 -9.08 -4.33 5.82
C PHE A 100 -8.81 -5.84 5.70
N ALA A 101 -9.79 -6.69 6.01
CA ALA A 101 -9.71 -8.15 5.85
C ALA A 101 -9.73 -8.63 4.39
N TYR A 102 -9.01 -7.92 3.52
CA TYR A 102 -8.62 -8.44 2.22
C TYR A 102 -7.40 -9.34 2.45
N LYS A 103 -7.33 -10.45 1.69
CA LYS A 103 -6.15 -11.33 1.70
C LYS A 103 -4.92 -10.45 1.50
N THR A 104 -4.06 -10.39 2.52
CA THR A 104 -2.89 -9.52 2.48
C THR A 104 -2.07 -9.88 1.25
N PRO A 105 -1.42 -8.90 0.58
CA PRO A 105 -0.53 -9.21 -0.54
C PRO A 105 0.63 -10.11 -0.12
N TYR A 106 0.85 -10.28 1.18
CA TYR A 106 1.70 -11.30 1.78
C TYR A 106 0.90 -12.58 1.95
N ILE A 107 1.12 -13.55 1.06
CA ILE A 107 0.45 -14.85 1.12
C ILE A 107 1.51 -15.91 1.38
N LYS A 108 1.23 -16.83 2.32
CA LYS A 108 1.94 -18.11 2.37
C LYS A 108 1.44 -18.92 1.19
N LEU A 109 2.25 -18.96 0.14
CA LEU A 109 1.89 -19.58 -1.12
C LEU A 109 1.45 -21.03 -0.92
N GLN A 110 0.19 -21.31 -1.25
CA GLN A 110 -0.25 -22.69 -1.41
C GLN A 110 0.43 -23.28 -2.65
N GLU A 111 0.60 -24.61 -2.67
CA GLU A 111 1.34 -25.29 -3.75
C GLU A 111 0.77 -24.98 -5.16
N GLN A 112 -0.55 -24.80 -5.25
CA GLN A 112 -1.22 -24.43 -6.50
C GLN A 112 -0.96 -22.97 -6.91
N GLU A 113 -0.97 -22.03 -5.96
CA GLU A 113 -0.66 -20.61 -6.22
C GLU A 113 0.81 -20.47 -6.67
N ASN A 114 1.70 -21.27 -6.09
CA ASN A 114 3.13 -21.25 -6.42
C ASN A 114 3.40 -21.72 -7.86
N ARG A 115 2.68 -22.75 -8.32
CA ARG A 115 2.76 -23.21 -9.72
C ARG A 115 2.31 -22.14 -10.70
N ILE A 116 1.24 -21.40 -10.38
CA ILE A 116 0.75 -20.30 -11.25
C ILE A 116 1.79 -19.18 -11.29
N ILE A 117 2.38 -18.80 -10.16
CA ILE A 117 3.43 -17.78 -10.14
C ILE A 117 4.65 -18.23 -10.95
N GLN A 118 5.13 -19.46 -10.76
CA GLN A 118 6.27 -19.97 -11.53
C GLN A 118 6.00 -20.01 -13.03
N ASP A 119 4.81 -20.44 -13.45
CA ASP A 119 4.44 -20.43 -14.87
C ASP A 119 4.42 -19.00 -15.44
N LEU A 120 4.00 -18.00 -14.66
CA LEU A 120 4.06 -16.60 -15.09
C LEU A 120 5.50 -16.04 -15.17
N ILE A 121 6.39 -16.48 -14.29
CA ILE A 121 7.82 -16.14 -14.34
C ILE A 121 8.47 -16.79 -15.56
N ASP A 122 8.21 -18.09 -15.77
CA ASP A 122 8.76 -18.87 -16.89
C ASP A 122 8.29 -18.35 -18.25
N GLN A 123 7.04 -17.87 -18.32
CA GLN A 123 6.49 -17.19 -19.49
C GLN A 123 7.04 -15.77 -19.70
N GLY A 124 7.89 -15.28 -18.78
CA GLY A 124 8.44 -13.92 -18.82
C GLY A 124 7.38 -12.82 -18.66
N LYS A 125 6.22 -13.17 -18.10
CA LYS A 125 5.09 -12.23 -17.89
C LYS A 125 5.26 -11.38 -16.64
N ILE A 126 5.92 -11.92 -15.62
CA ILE A 126 6.30 -11.23 -14.39
C ILE A 126 7.77 -11.56 -14.08
N THR A 127 8.47 -10.67 -13.39
CA THR A 127 9.85 -10.94 -12.94
C THR A 127 9.90 -11.36 -11.48
N GLU A 128 10.89 -12.17 -11.09
CA GLU A 128 11.14 -12.51 -9.68
C GLU A 128 11.30 -11.26 -8.80
N GLU A 129 11.84 -10.17 -9.33
CA GLU A 129 11.98 -8.91 -8.59
C GLU A 129 10.65 -8.18 -8.35
N SER A 130 9.63 -8.45 -9.17
CA SER A 130 8.27 -7.94 -8.97
C SER A 130 7.58 -8.64 -7.80
N LEU A 131 8.09 -9.82 -7.43
CA LEU A 131 7.69 -10.59 -6.26
C LEU A 131 8.68 -10.27 -5.12
N LYS A 132 8.38 -9.25 -4.33
CA LYS A 132 9.26 -8.92 -3.21
C LYS A 132 9.14 -9.98 -2.14
N ALA A 133 10.27 -10.53 -1.68
CA ALA A 133 10.30 -11.29 -0.43
C ALA A 133 9.72 -10.42 0.70
N GLY A 134 8.78 -10.96 1.44
CA GLY A 134 8.21 -10.32 2.62
C GLY A 134 9.22 -10.26 3.76
N PHE A 135 8.80 -9.67 4.88
CA PHE A 135 9.63 -9.56 6.09
C PHE A 135 10.01 -10.93 6.70
N PHE A 136 9.28 -11.99 6.32
CA PHE A 136 9.55 -13.37 6.67
C PHE A 136 9.82 -14.15 5.38
N GLU A 137 10.89 -14.95 5.33
CA GLU A 137 11.32 -15.71 4.14
C GLU A 137 10.22 -16.63 3.55
N GLU A 138 9.19 -16.94 4.32
CA GLU A 138 8.05 -17.79 3.92
C GLU A 138 6.90 -17.03 3.23
N TYR A 139 6.96 -15.69 3.15
CA TYR A 139 5.88 -14.86 2.60
C TYR A 139 6.39 -14.06 1.39
N ILE A 140 5.67 -14.15 0.28
CA ILE A 140 5.96 -13.35 -0.92
C ILE A 140 4.94 -12.21 -0.99
N LYS A 141 5.41 -10.99 -1.25
CA LYS A 141 4.56 -9.84 -1.56
C LYS A 141 4.18 -9.89 -3.04
N LEU A 142 2.90 -10.16 -3.27
CA LEU A 142 2.27 -10.12 -4.58
C LEU A 142 1.94 -8.69 -5.00
N PRO A 143 1.95 -8.40 -6.31
CA PRO A 143 1.28 -7.23 -6.86
C PRO A 143 -0.20 -7.20 -6.47
N ALA A 144 -0.76 -6.01 -6.27
CA ALA A 144 -2.13 -5.85 -5.78
C ALA A 144 -3.16 -6.49 -6.73
N GLU A 145 -2.95 -6.34 -8.03
CA GLU A 145 -3.76 -6.92 -9.11
C GLU A 145 -3.81 -8.45 -8.99
N LEU A 146 -2.64 -9.06 -8.76
CA LEU A 146 -2.51 -10.51 -8.68
C LEU A 146 -3.10 -11.06 -7.37
N ALA A 147 -2.97 -10.31 -6.26
CA ALA A 147 -3.60 -10.63 -4.99
C ALA A 147 -5.14 -10.67 -5.11
N VAL A 148 -5.75 -9.72 -5.81
CA VAL A 148 -7.20 -9.74 -6.11
C VAL A 148 -7.57 -10.96 -6.94
N CYS A 149 -6.78 -11.27 -7.97
CA CYS A 149 -7.05 -12.42 -8.84
C CYS A 149 -6.98 -13.74 -8.05
N PHE A 150 -6.00 -13.90 -7.16
CA PHE A 150 -5.91 -15.08 -6.30
C PHE A 150 -7.08 -15.19 -5.32
N ASP A 151 -7.50 -14.08 -4.71
CA ASP A 151 -8.66 -14.07 -3.80
C ASP A 151 -9.97 -14.42 -4.52
N LYS A 152 -10.09 -14.01 -5.78
CA LYS A 152 -11.25 -14.33 -6.65
C LYS A 152 -11.10 -15.63 -7.43
N GLU A 153 -10.07 -16.44 -7.16
CA GLU A 153 -9.77 -17.70 -7.87
C GLU A 153 -9.70 -17.54 -9.41
N PHE A 154 -9.20 -16.40 -9.90
CA PHE A 154 -9.17 -16.01 -11.32
C PHE A 154 -10.54 -16.04 -12.01
N LYS A 155 -11.62 -15.89 -11.25
CA LYS A 155 -12.99 -15.83 -11.78
C LYS A 155 -13.43 -14.40 -12.02
N GLY A 156 -14.21 -14.22 -13.10
CA GLY A 156 -14.83 -12.96 -13.46
C GLY A 156 -13.97 -12.05 -14.33
N GLU A 157 -14.64 -11.14 -15.04
CA GLU A 157 -14.05 -10.17 -15.98
C GLU A 157 -13.02 -9.24 -15.30
N LEU A 158 -13.21 -8.99 -14.01
CA LEU A 158 -12.31 -8.22 -13.16
C LEU A 158 -10.87 -8.75 -13.20
N CYS A 159 -10.69 -10.07 -13.10
CA CYS A 159 -9.37 -10.68 -13.09
C CYS A 159 -8.66 -10.47 -14.42
N GLY A 160 -9.38 -10.55 -15.55
CA GLY A 160 -8.82 -10.29 -16.88
C GLY A 160 -8.28 -8.87 -17.01
N ILE A 161 -9.09 -7.87 -16.63
CA ILE A 161 -8.70 -6.45 -16.69
C ILE A 161 -7.49 -6.16 -15.79
N LEU A 162 -7.51 -6.68 -14.55
CA LEU A 162 -6.42 -6.49 -13.60
C LEU A 162 -5.13 -7.16 -14.07
N PHE A 163 -5.25 -8.35 -14.65
CA PHE A 163 -4.11 -9.08 -15.16
C PHE A 163 -3.49 -8.39 -16.38
N ASP A 164 -4.31 -7.90 -17.31
CA ASP A 164 -3.82 -7.13 -18.47
C ASP A 164 -3.10 -5.85 -18.05
N LYS A 165 -3.64 -5.14 -17.05
CA LYS A 165 -2.98 -3.96 -16.48
C LYS A 165 -1.62 -4.30 -15.86
N LEU A 166 -1.56 -5.37 -15.07
CA LEU A 166 -0.32 -5.87 -14.47
C LEU A 166 0.73 -6.18 -15.54
N LEU A 167 0.33 -6.89 -16.60
CA LEU A 167 1.23 -7.24 -17.70
C LEU A 167 1.74 -6.01 -18.47
N ALA A 168 0.89 -5.00 -18.67
CA ALA A 168 1.28 -3.76 -19.32
C ALA A 168 2.33 -3.00 -18.51
N GLU A 169 2.13 -2.88 -17.19
CA GLU A 169 3.10 -2.23 -16.31
C GLU A 169 4.43 -2.99 -16.22
N GLU A 170 4.39 -4.32 -16.14
CA GLU A 170 5.59 -5.15 -16.16
C GLU A 170 6.36 -5.02 -17.46
N ARG A 171 5.68 -5.00 -18.62
CA ARG A 171 6.34 -4.75 -19.91
C ARG A 171 7.10 -3.43 -19.93
N ILE A 172 6.47 -2.35 -19.47
CA ILE A 172 7.11 -1.02 -19.40
C ILE A 172 8.35 -1.06 -18.49
N LYS A 173 8.26 -1.74 -17.33
CA LYS A 173 9.40 -1.90 -16.42
C LYS A 173 10.54 -2.70 -17.06
N ILE A 174 10.22 -3.79 -17.76
CA ILE A 174 11.19 -4.63 -18.45
C ILE A 174 11.90 -3.85 -19.57
N GLU A 175 11.14 -3.11 -20.37
CA GLU A 175 11.69 -2.27 -21.45
C GLU A 175 12.64 -1.20 -20.90
N ALA A 176 12.22 -0.47 -19.88
CA ALA A 176 13.06 0.55 -19.22
C ALA A 176 14.36 -0.05 -18.65
N ARG A 177 14.29 -1.26 -18.09
CA ARG A 177 15.48 -1.98 -17.59
C ARG A 177 16.41 -2.40 -18.73
N ASN A 178 15.86 -2.90 -19.83
CA ASN A 178 16.64 -3.31 -20.98
C ASN A 178 17.38 -2.12 -21.60
N GLU A 179 16.74 -0.96 -21.69
CA GLU A 179 17.40 0.28 -22.11
C GLU A 179 18.51 0.72 -21.14
N THR A 180 18.25 0.64 -19.83
CA THR A 180 19.25 0.95 -18.79
C THR A 180 20.45 0.00 -18.87
N ARG A 181 20.23 -1.29 -19.13
CA ARG A 181 21.32 -2.27 -19.32
C ARG A 181 22.12 -2.01 -20.60
N LYS A 182 21.43 -1.72 -21.71
CA LYS A 182 22.09 -1.36 -22.98
C LYS A 182 22.96 -0.11 -22.85
N THR A 183 22.46 0.93 -22.19
CA THR A 183 23.21 2.17 -21.96
C THR A 183 24.39 1.96 -21.02
N ALA A 184 24.22 1.16 -19.95
CA ALA A 184 25.32 0.79 -19.06
C ALA A 184 26.40 -0.03 -19.79
N GLN A 185 26.01 -0.97 -20.64
CA GLN A 185 26.94 -1.79 -21.42
C GLN A 185 27.69 -0.97 -22.46
N ALA A 186 27.01 -0.10 -23.20
CA ALA A 186 27.64 0.84 -24.14
C ALA A 186 28.61 1.80 -23.44
N THR A 187 28.32 2.19 -22.19
CA THR A 187 29.22 3.03 -21.38
C THR A 187 30.47 2.25 -20.96
N LYS A 188 30.34 0.99 -20.55
CA LYS A 188 31.46 0.11 -20.22
C LYS A 188 32.35 -0.14 -21.44
N GLU A 189 31.77 -0.51 -22.58
CA GLU A 189 32.52 -0.70 -23.83
C GLU A 189 33.27 0.57 -24.25
N LYS A 190 32.64 1.74 -24.09
CA LYS A 190 33.31 3.02 -24.36
C LYS A 190 34.46 3.32 -23.38
N GLN A 191 34.34 2.92 -22.12
CA GLN A 191 35.44 3.03 -21.14
C GLN A 191 36.58 2.07 -21.46
N GLU A 192 36.28 0.81 -21.80
CA GLU A 192 37.28 -0.19 -22.18
C GLU A 192 38.01 0.19 -23.47
N ASN A 193 37.29 0.69 -24.48
CA ASN A 193 37.91 1.18 -25.72
C ASN A 193 38.85 2.36 -25.47
N LYS A 194 38.47 3.32 -24.62
CA LYS A 194 39.35 4.43 -24.22
C LYS A 194 40.59 3.95 -23.45
N LEU A 195 40.44 2.94 -22.60
CA LEU A 195 41.55 2.35 -21.85
C LEU A 195 42.54 1.66 -22.81
N MET A 196 42.02 0.92 -23.78
CA MET A 196 42.82 0.25 -24.82
C MET A 196 43.54 1.22 -25.75
N GLU A 197 42.87 2.32 -26.16
CA GLU A 197 43.51 3.39 -26.94
C GLU A 197 44.68 4.05 -26.18
N ASN A 198 44.47 4.35 -24.89
CA ASN A 198 45.51 4.93 -24.04
C ASN A 198 46.70 3.98 -23.87
N TYR A 199 46.43 2.69 -23.59
CA TYR A 199 47.47 1.66 -23.51
C TYR A 199 48.29 1.55 -24.81
N ASN A 200 47.64 1.58 -25.97
CA ASN A 200 48.31 1.53 -27.26
C ASN A 200 49.18 2.79 -27.54
N GLN A 201 48.74 3.97 -27.11
CA GLN A 201 49.56 5.19 -27.20
C GLN A 201 50.83 5.10 -26.35
N ILE A 202 50.73 4.59 -25.12
CA ILE A 202 51.89 4.39 -24.24
C ILE A 202 52.89 3.42 -24.87
N LEU A 203 52.41 2.31 -25.44
CA LEU A 203 53.24 1.32 -26.15
C LEU A 203 53.97 1.91 -27.36
N GLN A 204 53.36 2.85 -28.08
CA GLN A 204 54.00 3.54 -29.20
C GLN A 204 55.07 4.54 -28.75
N GLN A 205 54.94 5.13 -27.55
CA GLN A 205 55.92 6.05 -26.97
C GLN A 205 57.12 5.34 -26.32
N THR A 206 57.02 4.04 -26.05
CA THR A 206 58.10 3.23 -25.42
C THR A 206 58.93 2.43 -26.43
N LYS A 207 58.66 2.53 -27.73
CA LYS A 207 59.50 2.02 -28.81
C LYS A 207 60.37 3.11 -29.39
#